data_AF-A0A8T3ZGI4-F1
#
_entry.id   AF-A0A8T3ZGI4-F1
#
_cell.length_a   1.000
_cell.length_b   1.000
_cell.length_c   1.000
_cell.angle_alpha   90.00
_cell.angle_beta   90.00
_cell.angle_gamma   90.00
#
_symmetry.space_group_name_H-M   'P 1'
#
loop_
_entity.id
_entity.type
_entity.pdbx_description
1 polymer ?
#
loop_
_entity_poly.entity_id
_entity_poly.type
_entity_poly.pdbx_seq_one_letter_code
_entity_poly.pdbx_strand_id
1 'polypeptide(L)'
;MAFQSFFESFGRFFSRTQIRSFGRYLRAAGVETSPEAFAGYFLLNMVILTLLVIIVVLFDTSVYRSVNGFLLYAMPFLFKEVITVFVILISILFVYFTLFLLISSALVIMAEARKKAVEVVLPDFLLLVSANIKAGMALDQSLWYSAKPEFGLLSTEVKIVIKKAFSGESLDSALNELAERFDSKIFSRTVSLIKQASATGGEVAQVLERTSQDARNSSIMRKEIASSLIVYEIFVIFAAVVGTPFLFSVASKLIQVLEKAFSFIPASSSSASQFSFIRPVAPI
;
A
#
# COMPACT_ATOMS: atom_id res chain seq x y z
N MET A 1 -24.01 -18.43 11.14
CA MET A 1 -24.71 -17.36 11.90
C MET A 1 -24.10 -17.12 13.29
N ALA A 2 -23.92 -18.13 14.15
CA ALA A 2 -23.36 -17.91 15.50
C ALA A 2 -21.90 -17.41 15.55
N PHE A 3 -21.06 -17.79 14.57
CA PHE A 3 -19.69 -17.28 14.45
C PHE A 3 -19.66 -15.78 14.08
N GLN A 4 -20.46 -15.35 13.09
CA GLN A 4 -20.54 -13.94 12.66
C GLN A 4 -21.00 -13.00 13.78
N SER A 5 -22.00 -13.39 14.59
CA SER A 5 -22.50 -12.56 15.70
C SER A 5 -21.47 -12.33 16.82
N PHE A 6 -20.54 -13.28 17.01
CA PHE A 6 -19.45 -13.15 17.99
C PHE A 6 -18.42 -12.10 17.51
N PHE A 7 -18.05 -12.13 16.23
CA PHE A 7 -17.14 -11.15 15.64
C PHE A 7 -17.74 -9.73 15.60
N GLU A 8 -19.04 -9.61 15.32
CA GLU A 8 -19.74 -8.31 15.32
C GLU A 8 -19.80 -7.67 16.72
N SER A 9 -19.88 -8.48 17.79
CA SER A 9 -19.84 -7.98 19.17
C SER A 9 -18.48 -7.38 19.53
N PHE A 10 -17.38 -7.97 19.04
CA PHE A 10 -16.03 -7.43 19.24
C PHE A 10 -15.76 -6.19 18.38
N GLY A 11 -16.29 -6.13 17.14
CA GLY A 11 -16.15 -4.97 16.26
C GLY A 11 -16.75 -3.67 16.81
N ARG A 12 -17.69 -3.75 17.77
CA ARG A 12 -18.28 -2.58 18.45
C ARG A 12 -17.32 -1.82 19.37
N PHE A 13 -16.15 -2.37 19.70
CA PHE A 13 -15.11 -1.65 20.44
C PHE A 13 -14.38 -0.60 19.58
N PHE A 14 -14.48 -0.66 18.24
CA PHE A 14 -13.89 0.33 17.35
C PHE A 14 -14.77 1.60 17.26
N SER A 15 -14.11 2.77 17.18
CA SER A 15 -14.78 4.07 17.00
C SER A 15 -15.61 4.09 15.71
N ARG A 16 -16.82 4.68 15.76
CA ARG A 16 -17.78 4.76 14.63
C ARG A 16 -17.17 5.35 13.33
N THR A 17 -16.10 6.13 13.44
CA THR A 17 -15.37 6.70 12.30
C THR A 17 -14.54 5.67 11.56
N GLN A 18 -13.90 4.73 12.28
CA GLN A 18 -13.09 3.65 11.69
C GLN A 18 -13.98 2.61 11.02
N ILE A 19 -15.14 2.29 11.61
CA ILE A 19 -16.14 1.38 10.99
C ILE A 19 -16.66 1.96 9.66
N ARG A 20 -16.87 3.28 9.58
CA ARG A 20 -17.25 3.96 8.32
C ARG A 20 -16.15 3.94 7.25
N SER A 21 -14.87 4.02 7.61
CA SER A 21 -13.79 3.91 6.62
C SER A 21 -13.68 2.49 6.09
N PHE A 22 -13.71 1.47 6.96
CA PHE A 22 -13.75 0.06 6.56
C PHE A 22 -14.95 -0.24 5.65
N GLY A 23 -16.12 0.32 5.96
CA GLY A 23 -17.32 0.14 5.13
C GLY A 23 -17.24 0.76 3.74
N ARG A 24 -16.39 1.76 3.49
CA ARG A 24 -16.11 2.28 2.14
C ARG A 24 -15.15 1.37 1.38
N TYR A 25 -14.08 0.92 2.05
CA TYR A 25 -13.09 0.01 1.44
C TYR A 25 -13.67 -1.38 1.15
N LEU A 26 -14.53 -1.91 2.01
CA LEU A 26 -15.21 -3.20 1.82
C LEU A 26 -16.23 -3.16 0.69
N ARG A 27 -17.01 -2.08 0.58
CA ARG A 27 -17.92 -1.87 -0.55
C ARG A 27 -17.17 -1.75 -1.88
N ALA A 28 -16.06 -1.04 -1.88
CA ALA A 28 -15.17 -0.97 -3.05
C ALA A 28 -14.49 -2.31 -3.37
N ALA A 29 -14.16 -3.13 -2.36
CA ALA A 29 -13.56 -4.45 -2.52
C ALA A 29 -14.56 -5.57 -2.90
N GLY A 30 -15.88 -5.34 -2.79
CA GLY A 30 -16.91 -6.30 -3.25
C GLY A 30 -17.03 -7.54 -2.39
N VAL A 31 -16.55 -7.48 -1.15
CA VAL A 31 -16.69 -8.56 -0.17
C VAL A 31 -18.00 -8.31 0.59
N GLU A 32 -18.96 -9.23 0.51
CA GLU A 32 -20.26 -9.17 1.21
C GLU A 32 -20.17 -9.39 2.74
N THR A 33 -19.01 -9.14 3.34
CA THR A 33 -18.83 -9.27 4.79
C THR A 33 -19.10 -7.94 5.48
N SER A 34 -19.89 -7.99 6.55
CA SER A 34 -20.20 -6.82 7.39
C SER A 34 -18.90 -6.15 7.87
N PRO A 35 -18.76 -4.81 7.77
CA PRO A 35 -17.61 -4.05 8.28
C PRO A 35 -17.25 -4.37 9.73
N GLU A 36 -18.27 -4.76 10.50
CA GLU A 36 -18.19 -5.18 11.89
C GLU A 36 -17.51 -6.55 12.06
N ALA A 37 -17.77 -7.51 11.16
CA ALA A 37 -17.13 -8.83 11.19
C ALA A 37 -15.65 -8.75 10.79
N PHE A 38 -15.28 -7.85 9.88
CA PHE A 38 -13.88 -7.62 9.49
C PHE A 38 -13.08 -6.99 10.64
N ALA A 39 -13.66 -6.00 11.33
CA ALA A 39 -13.06 -5.43 12.54
C ALA A 39 -12.93 -6.47 13.67
N GLY A 40 -13.90 -7.38 13.79
CA GLY A 40 -13.83 -8.52 14.71
C GLY A 40 -12.70 -9.50 14.38
N TYR A 41 -12.52 -9.87 13.10
CA TYR A 41 -11.44 -10.77 12.66
C TYR A 41 -10.06 -10.14 12.87
N PHE A 42 -9.96 -8.82 12.66
CA PHE A 42 -8.77 -8.02 12.95
C PHE A 42 -8.42 -8.06 14.44
N LEU A 43 -9.39 -7.78 15.32
CA LEU A 43 -9.18 -7.84 16.76
C LEU A 43 -8.76 -9.24 17.24
N LEU A 44 -9.37 -10.30 16.72
CA LEU A 44 -9.05 -11.65 17.18
C LEU A 44 -7.63 -12.06 16.77
N ASN A 45 -7.22 -11.72 15.54
CA ASN A 45 -5.82 -11.90 15.12
C ASN A 45 -4.85 -11.07 15.96
N MET A 46 -5.22 -9.83 16.30
CA MET A 46 -4.41 -9.00 17.20
C MET A 46 -4.21 -9.64 18.57
N VAL A 47 -5.29 -10.13 19.17
CA VAL A 47 -5.25 -10.77 20.49
C VAL A 47 -4.36 -12.01 20.44
N ILE A 48 -4.52 -12.86 19.41
CA ILE A 48 -3.70 -14.08 19.24
C ILE A 48 -2.22 -13.74 19.10
N LEU A 49 -1.87 -12.77 18.25
CA LEU A 49 -0.47 -12.41 18.00
C LEU A 49 0.16 -11.73 19.21
N THR A 50 -0.60 -10.89 19.93
CA THR A 50 -0.15 -10.28 21.19
C THR A 50 0.11 -11.35 22.25
N LEU A 51 -0.78 -12.35 22.36
CA LEU A 51 -0.62 -13.46 23.30
C LEU A 51 0.61 -14.32 22.94
N LEU A 52 0.87 -14.55 21.64
CA LEU A 52 2.05 -15.27 21.16
C LEU A 52 3.36 -14.52 21.47
N VAL A 53 3.41 -13.20 21.24
CA VAL A 53 4.58 -12.37 21.58
C VAL A 53 4.84 -12.40 23.09
N ILE A 54 3.79 -12.28 23.91
CA ILE A 54 3.91 -12.40 25.36
C ILE A 54 4.47 -13.78 25.76
N ILE A 55 3.99 -14.86 25.15
CA ILE A 55 4.48 -16.22 25.42
C ILE A 55 5.97 -16.34 25.09
N VAL A 56 6.40 -15.90 23.90
CA VAL A 56 7.81 -16.01 23.45
C VAL A 56 8.74 -15.24 24.39
N VAL A 57 8.35 -14.02 24.80
CA VAL A 57 9.20 -13.20 25.68
C VAL A 57 9.23 -13.72 27.12
N LEU A 58 8.12 -14.25 27.64
CA LEU A 58 8.10 -14.90 28.95
C LEU A 58 8.96 -16.16 28.98
N PHE A 59 8.98 -16.92 27.89
CA PHE A 59 9.82 -18.11 27.76
C PHE A 59 11.31 -17.74 27.79
N ASP A 60 11.71 -16.71 27.04
CA ASP A 60 13.11 -16.26 27.00
C ASP A 60 13.56 -15.72 28.37
N THR A 61 12.75 -14.88 29.00
CA THR A 61 13.06 -14.26 30.30
C THR A 61 13.18 -15.29 31.44
N SER A 62 12.37 -16.35 31.42
CA SER A 62 12.38 -17.40 32.45
C SER A 62 13.60 -18.33 32.34
N VAL A 63 14.02 -18.67 31.12
CA VAL A 63 15.21 -19.48 30.85
C VAL A 63 16.49 -18.73 31.23
N TYR A 64 16.60 -17.43 30.89
CA TYR A 64 17.76 -16.59 31.27
C TYR A 64 17.87 -16.32 32.79
N ARG A 65 16.76 -16.32 33.54
CA ARG A 65 16.76 -16.20 35.01
C ARG A 65 17.31 -17.44 35.71
N SER A 66 17.15 -18.64 35.14
CA SER A 66 17.57 -19.89 35.78
C SER A 66 19.08 -20.15 35.70
N VAL A 67 19.80 -19.47 34.78
CA VAL A 67 21.20 -19.78 34.46
C VAL A 67 22.19 -18.86 35.18
N ASN A 68 21.78 -17.66 35.63
CA ASN A 68 22.70 -16.68 36.22
C ASN A 68 22.61 -16.61 37.75
N GLY A 69 23.79 -16.73 38.39
CA GLY A 69 23.95 -16.78 39.85
C GLY A 69 23.39 -15.57 40.62
N PHE A 70 22.82 -15.90 41.78
CA PHE A 70 22.00 -15.08 42.68
C PHE A 70 22.68 -13.85 43.31
N LEU A 71 24.00 -13.67 43.19
CA LEU A 71 24.76 -12.74 44.05
C LEU A 71 25.28 -11.44 43.40
N LEU A 72 25.14 -11.24 42.09
CA LEU A 72 25.61 -10.02 41.38
C LEU A 72 24.47 -9.10 40.87
N TYR A 73 23.20 -9.42 41.18
CA TYR A 73 22.03 -8.92 40.43
C TYR A 73 21.25 -7.75 41.04
N ALA A 74 21.52 -7.30 42.28
CA ALA A 74 20.61 -6.38 42.98
C ALA A 74 20.49 -4.98 42.32
N MET A 75 21.58 -4.43 41.76
CA MET A 75 21.60 -3.10 41.15
C MET A 75 21.14 -3.04 39.67
N PRO A 76 21.46 -4.02 38.79
CA PRO A 76 20.90 -4.06 37.43
C PRO A 76 19.45 -4.60 37.36
N PHE A 77 18.88 -5.12 38.45
CA PHE A 77 17.54 -5.72 38.48
C PHE A 77 16.43 -4.75 38.04
N LEU A 78 16.40 -3.53 38.60
CA LEU A 78 15.35 -2.55 38.28
C LEU A 78 15.49 -1.98 36.85
N PHE A 79 16.73 -1.71 36.40
CA PHE A 79 16.96 -1.18 35.05
C PHE A 79 16.66 -2.22 33.96
N LYS A 80 17.01 -3.49 34.18
CA LYS A 80 16.80 -4.56 33.19
C LYS A 80 15.31 -4.91 33.01
N GLU A 81 14.54 -4.97 34.10
CA GLU A 81 13.09 -5.25 34.03
C GLU A 81 12.33 -4.09 33.34
N VAL A 82 12.72 -2.83 33.60
CA VAL A 82 12.16 -1.67 32.90
C VAL A 82 12.48 -1.70 31.40
N ILE A 83 13.72 -2.01 31.00
CA ILE A 83 14.12 -2.13 29.59
C ILE A 83 13.33 -3.27 28.91
N THR A 84 13.16 -4.40 29.58
CA THR A 84 12.44 -5.56 29.03
C THR A 84 10.97 -5.23 28.78
N VAL A 85 10.29 -4.58 29.73
CA VAL A 85 8.91 -4.11 29.55
C VAL A 85 8.80 -3.10 28.40
N PHE A 86 9.79 -2.21 28.26
CA PHE A 86 9.83 -1.24 27.18
C PHE A 86 10.01 -1.90 25.80
N VAL A 87 10.88 -2.91 25.69
CA VAL A 87 11.07 -3.71 24.47
C VAL A 87 9.81 -4.49 24.11
N ILE A 88 9.12 -5.08 25.09
CA ILE A 88 7.83 -5.77 24.87
C ILE A 88 6.79 -4.78 24.35
N LEU A 89 6.67 -3.61 24.98
CA LEU A 89 5.71 -2.58 24.58
C LEU A 89 5.97 -2.10 23.15
N ILE A 90 7.23 -1.87 22.79
CA ILE A 90 7.64 -1.51 21.43
C ILE A 90 7.35 -2.65 20.45
N SER A 91 7.64 -3.90 20.81
CA SER A 91 7.39 -5.05 19.94
C SER A 91 5.89 -5.23 19.67
N ILE A 92 5.04 -5.08 20.70
CA ILE A 92 3.58 -5.13 20.54
C ILE A 92 3.09 -3.99 19.64
N LEU A 93 3.60 -2.78 19.86
CA LEU A 93 3.23 -1.62 19.03
C LEU A 93 3.70 -1.80 17.57
N PHE A 94 4.88 -2.38 17.36
CA PHE A 94 5.43 -2.65 16.03
C PHE A 94 4.62 -3.70 15.28
N VAL A 95 4.27 -4.80 15.96
CA VAL A 95 3.37 -5.83 15.42
C VAL A 95 2.00 -5.24 15.09
N TYR A 96 1.45 -4.42 15.99
CA TYR A 96 0.18 -3.72 15.79
C TYR A 96 0.22 -2.86 14.53
N PHE A 97 1.26 -2.04 14.40
CA PHE A 97 1.44 -1.12 13.29
C PHE A 97 1.61 -1.87 11.96
N THR A 98 2.40 -2.95 11.96
CA THR A 98 2.68 -3.75 10.74
C THR A 98 1.42 -4.46 10.24
N LEU A 99 0.63 -5.06 11.15
CA LEU A 99 -0.65 -5.69 10.81
C LEU A 99 -1.66 -4.68 10.28
N PHE A 100 -1.76 -3.52 10.93
CA PHE A 100 -2.65 -2.44 10.48
C PHE A 100 -2.29 -1.97 9.06
N LEU A 101 -1.01 -1.80 8.76
CA LEU A 101 -0.53 -1.44 7.42
C LEU A 101 -0.79 -2.54 6.37
N LEU A 102 -0.53 -3.81 6.70
CA LEU A 102 -0.76 -4.93 5.76
C LEU A 102 -2.23 -5.07 5.38
N ILE A 103 -3.13 -4.96 6.35
CA ILE A 103 -4.56 -5.16 6.13
C ILE A 103 -5.18 -3.97 5.39
N SER A 104 -4.79 -2.75 5.76
CA SER A 104 -5.23 -1.54 5.04
C SER A 104 -4.72 -1.50 3.61
N SER A 105 -3.45 -1.85 3.37
CA SER A 105 -2.89 -1.91 2.01
C SER A 105 -3.54 -2.98 1.14
N ALA A 106 -3.79 -4.18 1.67
CA ALA A 106 -4.48 -5.24 0.94
C ALA A 106 -5.87 -4.81 0.46
N LEU A 107 -6.65 -4.15 1.32
CA LEU A 107 -7.98 -3.64 0.95
C LEU A 107 -7.91 -2.58 -0.16
N VAL A 108 -6.95 -1.64 -0.06
CA VAL A 108 -6.75 -0.60 -1.09
C VAL A 108 -6.35 -1.22 -2.42
N ILE A 109 -5.45 -2.21 -2.41
CA ILE A 109 -5.01 -2.91 -3.62
C ILE A 109 -6.18 -3.67 -4.27
N MET A 110 -7.02 -4.34 -3.48
CA MET A 110 -8.20 -5.04 -4.01
C MET A 110 -9.23 -4.07 -4.61
N ALA A 111 -9.50 -2.95 -3.94
CA ALA A 111 -10.39 -1.91 -4.44
C ALA A 111 -9.86 -1.31 -5.75
N GLU A 112 -8.57 -0.97 -5.80
CA GLU A 112 -7.93 -0.41 -6.99
C GLU A 112 -7.88 -1.43 -8.14
N ALA A 113 -7.69 -2.72 -7.84
CA ALA A 113 -7.74 -3.79 -8.85
C ALA A 113 -9.13 -3.93 -9.50
N ARG A 114 -10.20 -3.89 -8.71
CA ARG A 114 -11.58 -3.92 -9.23
C ARG A 114 -11.88 -2.68 -10.06
N LYS A 115 -11.48 -1.50 -9.57
CA LYS A 115 -11.61 -0.24 -10.29
C LYS A 115 -10.88 -0.28 -11.63
N LYS A 116 -9.62 -0.73 -11.64
CA LYS A 116 -8.81 -0.85 -12.85
C LYS A 116 -9.42 -1.85 -13.84
N ALA A 117 -9.95 -2.97 -13.35
CA ALA A 117 -10.63 -3.95 -14.20
C ALA A 117 -11.83 -3.34 -14.93
N VAL A 118 -12.59 -2.47 -14.26
CA VAL A 118 -13.73 -1.76 -14.85
C VAL A 118 -13.29 -0.66 -15.81
N GLU A 119 -12.27 0.13 -15.44
CA GLU A 119 -11.73 1.19 -16.31
C GLU A 119 -11.17 0.66 -17.64
N VAL A 120 -10.65 -0.56 -17.66
CA VAL A 120 -10.13 -1.21 -18.88
C VAL A 120 -11.26 -1.54 -19.86
N VAL A 121 -12.39 -2.04 -19.37
CA VAL A 121 -13.52 -2.47 -20.22
C VAL A 121 -14.53 -1.34 -20.48
N LEU A 122 -14.45 -0.25 -19.74
CA LEU A 122 -15.36 0.90 -19.84
C LEU A 122 -15.44 1.50 -21.26
N PRO A 123 -14.34 1.75 -21.99
CA PRO A 123 -14.42 2.36 -23.32
C PRO A 123 -15.22 1.50 -24.30
N ASP A 124 -14.99 0.19 -24.30
CA ASP A 124 -15.66 -0.77 -25.19
C ASP A 124 -17.15 -0.89 -24.86
N PHE A 125 -17.49 -0.87 -23.56
CA PHE A 125 -18.88 -0.82 -23.12
C PHE A 125 -19.59 0.45 -23.63
N LEU A 126 -18.98 1.64 -23.47
CA LEU A 126 -19.56 2.90 -23.94
C LEU A 126 -19.73 2.95 -25.45
N LEU A 127 -18.79 2.36 -26.20
CA LEU A 127 -18.88 2.25 -27.65
C LEU A 127 -20.09 1.42 -28.07
N LEU A 128 -20.32 0.28 -27.39
CA LEU A 128 -21.48 -0.57 -27.64
C LEU A 128 -22.80 0.14 -27.29
N VAL A 129 -22.83 0.89 -26.18
CA VAL A 129 -23.99 1.72 -25.81
C VAL A 129 -24.25 2.78 -26.88
N SER A 130 -23.21 3.49 -27.34
CA SER A 130 -23.34 4.48 -28.43
C SER A 130 -23.89 3.85 -29.71
N ALA A 131 -23.39 2.68 -30.11
CA ALA A 131 -23.87 1.96 -31.29
C ALA A 131 -25.36 1.60 -31.17
N ASN A 132 -25.80 1.14 -30.00
CA ASN A 132 -27.21 0.83 -29.74
C ASN A 132 -28.11 2.07 -29.76
N ILE A 133 -27.63 3.21 -29.24
CA ILE A 133 -28.36 4.49 -29.31
C ILE A 133 -28.46 4.98 -30.76
N LYS A 134 -27.39 4.87 -31.55
CA LYS A 134 -27.42 5.18 -33.00
C LYS A 134 -28.40 4.30 -33.78
N ALA A 135 -28.62 3.07 -33.31
CA ALA A 135 -29.61 2.14 -33.85
C ALA A 135 -31.07 2.48 -33.43
N GLY A 136 -31.27 3.53 -32.64
CA GLY A 136 -32.59 4.01 -32.23
C GLY A 136 -33.07 3.48 -30.87
N MET A 137 -32.22 2.79 -30.09
CA MET A 137 -32.58 2.36 -28.74
C MET A 137 -32.56 3.55 -27.76
N ALA A 138 -33.51 3.55 -26.82
CA ALA A 138 -33.48 4.47 -25.69
C ALA A 138 -32.27 4.19 -24.78
N LEU A 139 -31.82 5.17 -23.99
CA LEU A 139 -30.60 5.08 -23.19
C LEU A 139 -30.65 3.91 -22.18
N ASP A 140 -31.76 3.77 -21.47
CA ASP A 140 -32.03 2.67 -20.53
C ASP A 140 -31.95 1.28 -21.20
N GLN A 141 -32.57 1.14 -22.38
CA GLN A 141 -32.51 -0.09 -23.17
C GLN A 141 -31.10 -0.36 -23.70
N SER A 142 -30.42 0.67 -24.20
CA SER A 142 -29.06 0.55 -24.73
C SER A 142 -28.07 0.11 -23.64
N LEU A 143 -28.20 0.62 -22.41
CA LEU A 143 -27.40 0.19 -21.26
C LEU A 143 -27.68 -1.27 -20.89
N TRP A 144 -28.94 -1.70 -20.94
CA TRP A 144 -29.33 -3.08 -20.69
C TRP A 144 -28.73 -4.06 -21.71
N TYR A 145 -28.90 -3.78 -23.01
CA TYR A 145 -28.40 -4.65 -24.08
C TYR A 145 -26.89 -4.63 -24.22
N SER A 146 -26.24 -3.52 -23.84
CA SER A 146 -24.77 -3.42 -23.85
C SER A 146 -24.12 -4.11 -22.65
N ALA A 147 -24.87 -4.48 -21.61
CA ALA A 147 -24.35 -5.20 -20.45
C ALA A 147 -24.07 -6.70 -20.76
N LYS A 148 -23.23 -6.98 -21.74
CA LYS A 148 -22.83 -8.34 -22.11
C LYS A 148 -21.95 -8.99 -21.01
N PRO A 149 -22.01 -10.32 -20.81
CA PRO A 149 -21.18 -11.03 -19.83
C PRO A 149 -19.67 -10.81 -20.00
N GLU A 150 -19.23 -10.49 -21.22
CA GLU A 150 -17.84 -10.18 -21.59
C GLU A 150 -17.24 -9.01 -20.79
N PHE A 151 -18.07 -8.07 -20.32
CA PHE A 151 -17.62 -6.93 -19.50
C PHE A 151 -17.50 -7.27 -18.00
N GLY A 152 -17.67 -8.55 -17.62
CA GLY A 152 -17.43 -9.07 -16.29
C GLY A 152 -18.15 -8.28 -15.19
N LEU A 153 -17.37 -7.74 -14.24
CA LEU A 153 -17.89 -7.01 -13.09
C LEU A 153 -18.78 -5.80 -13.49
N LEU A 154 -18.43 -5.10 -14.56
CA LEU A 154 -19.20 -3.95 -15.04
C LEU A 154 -20.60 -4.38 -15.52
N SER A 155 -20.70 -5.52 -16.20
CA SER A 155 -21.99 -6.06 -16.68
C SER A 155 -22.96 -6.34 -15.53
N THR A 156 -22.47 -6.97 -14.47
CA THR A 156 -23.29 -7.33 -13.31
C THR A 156 -23.83 -6.09 -12.59
N GLU A 157 -22.97 -5.11 -12.31
CA GLU A 157 -23.37 -3.89 -11.60
C GLU A 157 -24.30 -3.01 -12.46
N VAL A 158 -24.04 -2.89 -13.78
CA VAL A 158 -24.95 -2.18 -14.70
C VAL A 158 -26.33 -2.84 -14.71
N LYS A 159 -26.43 -4.17 -14.80
CA LYS A 159 -27.73 -4.87 -14.78
C LYS A 159 -28.51 -4.63 -13.49
N ILE A 160 -27.84 -4.64 -12.34
CA ILE A 160 -28.46 -4.36 -11.04
C ILE A 160 -29.06 -2.96 -11.03
N VAL A 161 -28.29 -1.98 -11.48
CA VAL A 161 -28.69 -0.56 -11.50
C VAL A 161 -29.82 -0.30 -12.50
N ILE A 162 -29.73 -0.85 -13.71
CA ILE A 162 -30.79 -0.70 -14.72
C ILE A 162 -32.08 -1.43 -14.29
N LYS A 163 -31.98 -2.56 -13.59
CA LYS A 163 -33.15 -3.23 -12.99
C LYS A 163 -33.86 -2.35 -11.96
N LYS A 164 -33.12 -1.57 -11.17
CA LYS A 164 -33.70 -0.57 -10.25
C LYS A 164 -34.38 0.56 -11.01
N ALA A 165 -33.77 1.04 -12.10
CA ALA A 165 -34.38 2.05 -12.96
C ALA A 165 -35.71 1.54 -13.56
N PHE A 166 -35.78 0.30 -14.04
CA PHE A 166 -37.03 -0.33 -14.48
C PHE A 166 -38.06 -0.53 -13.37
N SER A 167 -37.63 -0.56 -12.10
CA SER A 167 -38.52 -0.69 -10.93
C SER A 167 -39.08 0.65 -10.44
N GLY A 168 -38.78 1.76 -11.13
CA GLY A 168 -39.33 3.10 -10.85
C GLY A 168 -38.35 4.10 -10.25
N GLU A 169 -37.07 3.74 -10.06
CA GLU A 169 -36.03 4.70 -9.68
C GLU A 169 -35.60 5.56 -10.89
N SER A 170 -35.24 6.82 -10.67
CA SER A 170 -34.74 7.66 -11.76
C SER A 170 -33.40 7.12 -12.28
N LEU A 171 -33.24 7.07 -13.60
CA LEU A 171 -31.99 6.64 -14.25
C LEU A 171 -30.79 7.45 -13.75
N ASP A 172 -30.99 8.75 -13.49
CA ASP A 172 -30.00 9.66 -12.95
C ASP A 172 -29.50 9.29 -11.54
N SER A 173 -30.40 8.79 -10.68
CA SER A 173 -30.06 8.30 -9.33
C SER A 173 -29.33 6.97 -9.43
N ALA A 174 -29.85 6.07 -10.25
CA ALA A 174 -29.29 4.76 -10.49
C ALA A 174 -27.84 4.85 -11.02
N LEU A 175 -27.59 5.71 -12.01
CA LEU A 175 -26.26 5.95 -12.56
C LEU A 175 -25.30 6.60 -11.55
N ASN A 176 -25.79 7.47 -10.66
CA ASN A 176 -24.98 8.02 -9.57
C ASN A 176 -24.56 6.93 -8.58
N GLU A 177 -25.47 6.02 -8.20
CA GLU A 177 -25.14 4.88 -7.33
C GLU A 177 -24.08 3.97 -7.99
N LEU A 178 -24.19 3.76 -9.31
CA LEU A 178 -23.18 3.02 -10.08
C LEU A 178 -21.81 3.71 -10.03
N ALA A 179 -21.77 5.05 -10.12
CA ALA A 179 -20.54 5.81 -10.04
C ALA A 179 -19.88 5.77 -8.66
N GLU A 180 -20.69 5.82 -7.59
CA GLU A 180 -20.21 5.73 -6.21
C GLU A 180 -19.63 4.34 -5.87
N ARG A 181 -20.10 3.28 -6.51
CA ARG A 181 -19.61 1.91 -6.28
C ARG A 181 -18.18 1.65 -6.75
N PHE A 182 -17.75 2.30 -7.83
CA PHE A 182 -16.43 2.07 -8.43
C PHE A 182 -15.37 3.11 -8.06
N ASP A 183 -15.74 4.24 -7.44
CA ASP A 183 -14.85 5.33 -6.99
C ASP A 183 -13.73 5.69 -8.00
N SER A 184 -14.11 5.75 -9.28
CA SER A 184 -13.23 6.15 -10.38
C SER A 184 -13.57 7.53 -10.89
N LYS A 185 -12.55 8.40 -10.98
CA LYS A 185 -12.68 9.74 -11.56
C LYS A 185 -13.11 9.67 -13.03
N ILE A 186 -12.64 8.67 -13.79
CA ILE A 186 -12.96 8.52 -15.21
C ILE A 186 -14.41 8.04 -15.35
N PHE A 187 -14.81 7.07 -14.54
CA PHE A 187 -16.16 6.53 -14.55
C PHE A 187 -17.20 7.58 -14.10
N SER A 188 -16.93 8.31 -13.02
CA SER A 188 -17.82 9.38 -12.53
C SER A 188 -17.98 10.52 -13.55
N ARG A 189 -16.89 10.91 -14.24
CA ARG A 189 -16.95 11.86 -15.35
C ARG A 189 -17.80 11.34 -16.50
N THR A 190 -17.61 10.08 -16.88
CA THR A 190 -18.38 9.41 -17.94
C THR A 190 -19.88 9.44 -17.62
N VAL A 191 -20.25 9.03 -16.41
CA VAL A 191 -21.66 9.06 -15.96
C VAL A 191 -22.23 10.48 -16.01
N SER A 192 -21.47 11.48 -15.56
CA SER A 192 -21.91 12.88 -15.60
C SER A 192 -22.16 13.36 -17.04
N LEU A 193 -21.29 12.98 -17.97
CA LEU A 193 -21.44 13.30 -19.40
C LEU A 193 -22.66 12.58 -20.01
N ILE A 194 -22.90 11.31 -19.67
CA ILE A 194 -24.09 10.57 -20.11
C ILE A 194 -25.37 11.27 -19.65
N LYS A 195 -25.43 11.72 -18.39
CA LYS A 195 -26.60 12.43 -17.84
C LYS A 195 -26.85 13.76 -18.56
N GLN A 196 -25.80 14.55 -18.77
CA GLN A 196 -25.90 15.81 -19.52
C GLN A 196 -26.37 15.58 -20.97
N ALA A 197 -25.85 14.54 -21.61
CA ALA A 197 -26.23 14.19 -22.96
C ALA A 197 -27.68 13.69 -23.02
N SER A 198 -28.11 12.87 -22.04
CA SER A 198 -29.48 12.38 -21.95
C SER A 198 -30.49 13.51 -21.78
N ALA A 199 -30.14 14.56 -21.04
CA ALA A 199 -30.99 15.74 -20.86
C ALA A 199 -31.14 16.58 -22.14
N THR A 200 -30.18 16.51 -23.06
CA THR A 200 -30.18 17.27 -24.33
C THR A 200 -30.71 16.47 -25.52
N GLY A 201 -30.85 15.14 -25.40
CA GLY A 201 -31.64 14.27 -26.29
C GLY A 201 -31.12 14.05 -27.71
N GLY A 202 -30.37 15.00 -28.29
CA GLY A 202 -29.96 14.98 -29.70
C GLY A 202 -28.60 14.36 -30.01
N GLU A 203 -27.68 14.32 -29.04
CA GLU A 203 -26.27 13.94 -29.31
C GLU A 203 -25.70 12.88 -28.34
N VAL A 204 -26.55 12.16 -27.60
CA VAL A 204 -26.11 11.15 -26.61
C VAL A 204 -25.07 10.19 -27.20
N ALA A 205 -25.33 9.65 -28.37
CA ALA A 205 -24.41 8.77 -29.07
C ALA A 205 -23.04 9.42 -29.38
N GLN A 206 -23.03 10.69 -29.81
CA GLN A 206 -21.79 11.39 -30.14
C GLN A 206 -20.97 11.71 -28.88
N VAL A 207 -21.64 12.03 -27.77
CA VAL A 207 -21.00 12.23 -26.46
C VAL A 207 -20.39 10.92 -25.93
N LEU A 208 -21.12 9.80 -26.00
CA LEU A 208 -20.56 8.51 -25.57
C LEU A 208 -19.38 8.08 -26.44
N GLU A 209 -19.42 8.32 -27.75
CA GLU A 209 -18.31 8.04 -28.67
C GLU A 209 -17.05 8.84 -28.29
N ARG A 210 -17.19 10.16 -28.13
CA ARG A 210 -16.09 11.03 -27.68
C ARG A 210 -15.55 10.59 -26.32
N THR A 211 -16.44 10.27 -25.38
CA THR A 211 -16.07 9.83 -24.03
C THR A 211 -15.34 8.47 -24.06
N SER A 212 -15.75 7.55 -24.93
CA SER A 212 -15.06 6.28 -25.15
C SER A 212 -13.65 6.51 -25.69
N GLN A 213 -13.51 7.36 -26.72
CA GLN A 213 -12.20 7.70 -27.28
C GLN A 213 -11.30 8.36 -26.24
N ASP A 214 -11.83 9.28 -25.44
CA ASP A 214 -11.11 9.92 -24.35
C ASP A 214 -10.67 8.92 -23.26
N ALA A 215 -11.57 8.01 -22.86
CA ALA A 215 -11.26 6.96 -21.90
C ALA A 215 -10.16 6.01 -22.42
N ARG A 216 -10.21 5.66 -23.70
CA ARG A 216 -9.20 4.83 -24.38
C ARG A 216 -7.85 5.54 -24.48
N ASN A 217 -7.83 6.79 -24.94
CA ASN A 217 -6.62 7.61 -25.00
C ASN A 217 -5.99 7.78 -23.60
N SER A 218 -6.82 7.99 -22.59
CA SER A 218 -6.38 8.12 -21.19
C SER A 218 -5.77 6.81 -20.67
N SER A 219 -6.31 5.64 -21.05
CA SER A 219 -5.75 4.32 -20.74
C SER A 219 -4.38 4.10 -21.40
N ILE A 220 -4.26 4.43 -22.69
CA ILE A 220 -3.00 4.34 -23.45
C ILE A 220 -1.93 5.22 -22.81
N MET A 221 -2.24 6.48 -22.55
CA MET A 221 -1.31 7.42 -21.90
C MET A 221 -0.87 6.93 -20.52
N ARG A 222 -1.77 6.36 -19.70
CA ARG A 222 -1.40 5.75 -18.41
C ARG A 222 -0.45 4.57 -18.59
N LYS A 223 -0.66 3.73 -19.60
CA LYS A 223 0.21 2.59 -19.90
C LYS A 223 1.60 3.04 -20.35
N GLU A 224 1.66 4.10 -21.15
CA GLU A 224 2.91 4.71 -21.60
C GLU A 224 3.70 5.30 -20.43
N ILE A 225 3.04 6.08 -19.57
CA ILE A 225 3.65 6.62 -18.34
C ILE A 225 4.19 5.48 -17.47
N ALA A 226 3.39 4.43 -17.23
CA ALA A 226 3.81 3.28 -16.43
C ALA A 226 5.02 2.56 -17.04
N SER A 227 5.06 2.40 -18.36
CA SER A 227 6.18 1.77 -19.06
C SER A 227 7.46 2.60 -18.95
N SER A 228 7.34 3.92 -19.06
CA SER A 228 8.46 4.85 -18.86
C SER A 228 8.99 4.80 -17.42
N LEU A 229 8.11 4.69 -16.42
CA LEU A 229 8.51 4.55 -15.01
C LEU A 229 9.28 3.25 -14.72
N ILE A 230 8.93 2.13 -15.37
CA ILE A 230 9.64 0.85 -15.20
C ILE A 230 11.11 0.99 -15.59
N VAL A 231 11.43 1.74 -16.65
CA VAL A 231 12.82 1.97 -17.07
C VAL A 231 13.59 2.74 -16.00
N TYR A 232 12.98 3.77 -15.39
CA TYR A 232 13.60 4.51 -14.29
C TYR A 232 13.78 3.65 -13.04
N GLU A 233 12.82 2.80 -12.72
CA GLU A 233 12.90 1.88 -11.57
C GLU A 233 14.07 0.90 -11.71
N ILE A 234 14.24 0.29 -12.89
CA ILE A 234 15.39 -0.58 -13.20
C ILE A 234 16.71 0.15 -13.00
N PHE A 235 16.81 1.40 -13.46
CA PHE A 235 18.02 2.21 -13.30
C PHE A 235 18.33 2.49 -11.82
N VAL A 236 17.33 2.84 -11.01
CA VAL A 236 17.52 3.10 -9.57
C VAL A 236 17.96 1.83 -8.83
N ILE A 237 17.32 0.69 -9.12
CA ILE A 237 17.71 -0.59 -8.50
C ILE A 237 19.13 -0.98 -8.92
N PHE A 238 19.48 -0.82 -10.20
CA PHE A 238 20.84 -1.07 -10.68
C PHE A 238 21.86 -0.13 -10.00
N ALA A 239 21.55 1.16 -9.89
CA ALA A 239 22.41 2.13 -9.22
C ALA A 239 22.60 1.78 -7.73
N ALA A 240 21.56 1.33 -7.04
CA ALA A 240 21.63 0.94 -5.63
C ALA A 240 22.38 -0.39 -5.41
N VAL A 241 22.09 -1.42 -6.22
CA VAL A 241 22.62 -2.77 -6.03
C VAL A 241 24.02 -2.93 -6.63
N VAL A 242 24.31 -2.26 -7.75
CA VAL A 242 25.58 -2.38 -8.47
C VAL A 242 26.40 -1.10 -8.35
N GLY A 243 25.79 0.05 -8.63
CA GLY A 243 26.49 1.34 -8.64
C GLY A 243 27.09 1.71 -7.29
N THR A 244 26.31 1.63 -6.21
CA THR A 244 26.76 1.98 -4.86
C THR A 244 27.91 1.10 -4.35
N PRO A 245 27.83 -0.25 -4.35
CA PRO A 245 28.95 -1.07 -3.89
C PRO A 245 30.16 -0.98 -4.82
N PHE A 246 29.97 -0.81 -6.13
CA PHE A 246 31.08 -0.58 -7.06
C PHE A 246 31.85 0.70 -6.72
N LEU A 247 31.15 1.82 -6.55
CA LEU A 247 31.75 3.10 -6.18
C LEU A 247 32.46 3.01 -4.82
N PHE A 248 31.84 2.36 -3.83
CA PHE A 248 32.44 2.14 -2.51
C PHE A 248 33.69 1.25 -2.59
N SER A 249 33.68 0.21 -3.43
CA SER A 249 34.84 -0.66 -3.66
C SER A 249 36.01 0.10 -4.28
N VAL A 250 35.77 0.92 -5.31
CA VAL A 250 36.81 1.75 -5.93
C VAL A 250 37.36 2.78 -4.94
N ALA A 251 36.48 3.47 -4.20
CA ALA A 251 36.90 4.45 -3.20
C ALA A 251 37.77 3.81 -2.10
N SER A 252 37.34 2.66 -1.56
CA SER A 252 38.13 1.94 -0.54
C SER A 252 39.47 1.45 -1.08
N LYS A 253 39.56 1.03 -2.35
CA LYS A 253 40.84 0.66 -2.98
C LYS A 253 41.76 1.85 -3.21
N LEU A 254 41.23 3.00 -3.62
CA LEU A 254 42.02 4.23 -3.75
C LEU A 254 42.65 4.63 -2.41
N ILE A 255 41.87 4.59 -1.33
CA ILE A 255 42.36 4.88 0.03
C ILE A 255 43.49 3.92 0.41
N GLN A 256 43.35 2.60 0.16
CA GLN A 256 44.40 1.61 0.43
C GLN A 256 45.70 1.88 -0.36
N VAL A 257 45.59 2.31 -1.62
CA VAL A 257 46.78 2.64 -2.45
C VAL A 257 47.46 3.90 -1.93
N LEU A 258 46.69 4.92 -1.56
CA LEU A 258 47.21 6.15 -0.97
C LEU A 258 47.92 5.86 0.36
N GLU A 259 47.31 5.08 1.25
CA GLU A 259 47.93 4.69 2.54
C GLU A 259 49.27 3.97 2.33
N LYS A 260 49.31 3.03 1.37
CA LYS A 260 50.57 2.37 0.98
C LYS A 260 51.59 3.36 0.42
N ALA A 261 51.18 4.28 -0.46
CA ALA A 261 52.07 5.31 -1.01
C ALA A 261 52.64 6.23 0.08
N PHE A 262 51.82 6.63 1.06
CA PHE A 262 52.28 7.41 2.22
C PHE A 262 53.20 6.60 3.14
N SER A 263 53.01 5.28 3.25
CA SER A 263 53.92 4.42 4.02
C SER A 263 55.32 4.26 3.40
N PHE A 264 55.45 4.48 2.08
CA PHE A 264 56.74 4.49 1.38
C PHE A 264 57.48 5.81 1.49
N ILE A 265 56.82 6.88 1.95
CA ILE A 265 57.52 8.06 2.44
C ILE A 265 57.98 7.64 3.84
N PRO A 266 59.29 7.39 4.06
CA PRO A 266 59.75 7.22 5.42
C PRO A 266 59.27 8.47 6.14
N ALA A 267 58.53 8.31 7.25
CA ALA A 267 58.59 9.33 8.27
C ALA A 267 60.09 9.50 8.48
N SER A 268 60.64 10.60 7.96
CA SER A 268 62.04 10.94 8.16
C SER A 268 62.19 10.80 9.65
N SER A 269 62.87 9.72 10.05
CA SER A 269 63.16 9.46 11.44
C SER A 269 63.69 10.80 11.90
N SER A 270 62.96 11.46 12.80
CA SER A 270 63.45 12.62 13.48
C SER A 270 64.73 12.11 14.10
N SER A 271 65.83 12.31 13.38
CA SER A 271 67.17 11.99 13.78
C SER A 271 67.38 13.01 14.88
N ALA A 272 66.90 12.63 16.08
CA ALA A 272 67.19 13.27 17.32
C ALA A 272 68.70 13.26 17.36
N SER A 273 69.26 14.37 16.90
CA SER A 273 70.66 14.70 16.93
C SER A 273 71.09 14.51 18.36
N GLN A 274 71.67 13.35 18.65
CA GLN A 274 72.44 13.08 19.85
C GLN A 274 73.65 14.01 19.79
N PHE A 275 73.42 15.28 20.12
CA PHE A 275 74.48 16.16 20.57
C PHE A 275 74.84 15.68 21.98
N SER A 276 75.77 14.73 22.00
CA SER A 276 76.55 14.39 23.18
C SER A 276 77.31 15.65 23.60
N PHE A 277 76.80 16.33 24.63
CA PHE A 277 77.56 17.37 25.32
C PHE A 277 78.69 16.68 26.09
N ILE A 278 79.91 16.83 25.61
CA ILE A 278 81.13 16.52 26.34
C ILE A 278 81.10 17.35 27.63
N ARG A 279 81.00 16.69 28.79
CA ARG A 279 81.24 17.32 30.10
C ARG A 279 82.74 17.32 30.35
N PRO A 280 83.40 18.47 30.59
CA PRO A 280 84.79 18.46 31.02
C PRO A 280 84.90 17.90 32.44
N VAL A 281 85.77 16.90 32.62
CA VAL A 281 86.24 16.42 33.93
C VAL A 281 87.25 17.44 34.47
N ALA A 282 87.05 17.89 35.71
CA ALA A 282 87.97 18.78 36.40
C ALA A 282 89.25 18.02 36.81
N PRO A 283 90.45 18.57 36.55
CA PRO A 283 91.68 18.00 37.08
C PRO A 283 91.76 18.25 38.60
N ILE A 284 92.20 17.19 39.27
CA ILE A 284 92.50 16.98 40.70
C ILE A 284 93.15 18.19 41.37
#